data_AF-A0A5C7UAW5-F1
#
_entry.id   AF-A0A5C7UAW5-F1
#
_cell.length_a   1.000
_cell.length_b   1.000
_cell.length_c   1.000
_cell.angle_alpha   90.00
_cell.angle_beta   90.00
_cell.angle_gamma   90.00
#
_symmetry.space_group_name_H-M   'P 1'
#
loop_
_entity.id
_entity.type
_entity.pdbx_description
1 polymer ?
#
loop_
_entity_poly.entity_id
_entity_poly.type
_entity_poly.pdbx_seq_one_letter_code
_entity_poly.pdbx_strand_id
1 'polypeptide(L)'
;MKFSGKKILILIDRFGLGALFAMVSVAFIAAVIEAIPSGSSGLKAYGSAIIDTFTSDAKDSTGAAKIMHVLLTVALGWAVIKVYMATAGYRWDSFIARFFIKNHVVIMAGQSGDSKSDESQLNHSKSKEGLANHTALAIDIALELAQKHKVVLNIPDIHISRLPKLWSAGVRVIKDDLDLPDLLEATGIKRAKTLIAMRNSYTENITLIRAALADSIGNSTLECKCMIEPINAKQGFKLEDYLEDDSLARVRVFNESELIARRILRDNPPDTLVAQTNQGVHVLLIGFGSVGMSIAVQLARQGHYRSGKKPKITIVDKQVEFRWQQIVKMYSTLPDWLVVERMESRIEDVQEEHAEKWLKDDCPITTVYVCTKNELANLRIARLLLRLLDKDNNEQSSNVQVVTLDPPGGCVLNEFSKRADNKNRFKLFSLVRSKNQGEGCSIDTNLMTETDDASAIALHEDYCKTEDERLEKSSNKARKPAHKPWDQLAETYREANRSTADHIDVKLRAVGRTLASSLGSVESPLTKDEIELLAQMEHQRWWAERSLDGWKNGPVRNDVQKLHPNMVPYSQLDDETKKYDRKSVLKMMQIAAGRDKILVNRSNTDHNI
;
A
#
# COMPACT_ATOMS: atom_id res chain seq x y z
N MET A 1 -18.91 -31.13 16.14
CA MET A 1 -18.14 -30.40 15.10
C MET A 1 -19.04 -30.13 13.90
N LYS A 2 -19.61 -28.92 13.76
CA LYS A 2 -20.38 -28.54 12.56
C LYS A 2 -19.39 -28.18 11.45
N PHE A 3 -19.05 -29.14 10.60
CA PHE A 3 -18.36 -28.85 9.35
C PHE A 3 -19.31 -28.06 8.45
N SER A 4 -19.05 -26.77 8.25
CA SER A 4 -19.80 -25.96 7.29
C SER A 4 -19.59 -26.53 5.89
N GLY A 5 -20.67 -26.84 5.16
CA GLY A 5 -20.62 -27.36 3.78
C GLY A 5 -19.76 -26.53 2.81
N LYS A 6 -19.43 -25.30 3.17
CA LYS A 6 -18.48 -24.42 2.46
C LYS A 6 -17.04 -24.93 2.46
N LYS A 7 -16.56 -25.58 3.54
CA LYS A 7 -15.21 -26.17 3.58
C LYS A 7 -15.11 -27.42 2.72
N ILE A 8 -16.20 -28.19 2.64
CA ILE A 8 -16.31 -29.40 1.82
C ILE A 8 -16.24 -29.04 0.33
N LEU A 9 -16.95 -28.00 -0.14
CA LEU A 9 -16.90 -27.59 -1.54
C LEU A 9 -15.51 -27.12 -1.99
N ILE A 10 -14.78 -26.41 -1.12
CA ILE A 10 -13.41 -25.95 -1.39
C ILE A 10 -12.43 -27.13 -1.38
N LEU A 11 -12.63 -28.12 -0.50
CA LEU A 11 -11.87 -29.37 -0.52
C LEU A 11 -12.14 -30.17 -1.79
N ILE A 12 -13.40 -30.24 -2.25
CA ILE A 12 -13.79 -30.95 -3.48
C ILE A 12 -13.22 -30.26 -4.73
N ASP A 13 -13.12 -28.94 -4.78
CA ASP A 13 -12.49 -28.26 -5.91
C ASP A 13 -10.96 -28.45 -5.92
N ARG A 14 -10.31 -28.27 -4.76
CA ARG A 14 -8.85 -28.25 -4.62
C ARG A 14 -8.20 -29.63 -4.53
N PHE A 15 -8.91 -30.59 -3.95
CA PHE A 15 -8.47 -31.96 -3.77
C PHE A 15 -9.42 -32.97 -4.37
N GLY A 16 -10.62 -32.62 -4.84
CA GLY A 16 -11.62 -33.63 -5.24
C GLY A 16 -11.15 -34.50 -6.39
N LEU A 17 -10.46 -33.98 -7.41
CA LEU A 17 -9.89 -34.83 -8.46
C LEU A 17 -8.74 -35.69 -7.94
N GLY A 18 -7.85 -35.14 -7.10
CA GLY A 18 -6.74 -35.89 -6.50
C GLY A 18 -7.19 -36.93 -5.46
N ALA A 19 -8.26 -36.63 -4.72
CA ALA A 19 -8.89 -37.50 -3.73
C ALA A 19 -9.74 -38.56 -4.43
N LEU A 20 -10.48 -38.22 -5.49
CA LEU A 20 -11.13 -39.20 -6.37
C LEU A 20 -10.09 -40.13 -6.99
N PHE A 21 -8.96 -39.60 -7.48
CA PHE A 21 -7.87 -40.41 -8.03
C PHE A 21 -7.22 -41.31 -6.96
N ALA A 22 -6.99 -40.79 -5.75
CA ALA A 22 -6.48 -41.58 -4.63
C ALA A 22 -7.48 -42.66 -4.18
N MET A 23 -8.76 -42.33 -4.08
CA MET A 23 -9.83 -43.29 -3.75
C MET A 23 -9.97 -44.37 -4.83
N VAL A 24 -9.87 -44.00 -6.12
CA VAL A 24 -9.84 -44.95 -7.24
C VAL A 24 -8.61 -45.85 -7.14
N SER A 25 -7.44 -45.30 -6.82
CA SER A 25 -6.20 -46.07 -6.67
C SER A 25 -6.24 -47.04 -5.49
N VAL A 26 -6.80 -46.62 -4.35
CA VAL A 26 -7.00 -47.48 -3.18
C VAL A 26 -8.02 -48.58 -3.47
N ALA A 27 -9.15 -48.24 -4.11
CA ALA A 27 -10.16 -49.22 -4.49
C ALA A 27 -9.62 -50.21 -5.55
N PHE A 28 -8.78 -49.74 -6.47
CA PHE A 28 -8.09 -50.58 -7.45
C PHE A 28 -7.12 -51.56 -6.77
N ILE A 29 -6.29 -51.08 -5.84
CA ILE A 29 -5.38 -51.96 -5.08
C ILE A 29 -6.17 -53.01 -4.29
N ALA A 30 -7.26 -52.60 -3.63
CA ALA A 30 -8.14 -53.53 -2.91
C ALA A 30 -8.80 -54.56 -3.85
N ALA A 31 -9.25 -54.15 -5.03
CA ALA A 31 -9.81 -55.04 -6.04
C ALA A 31 -8.78 -56.04 -6.58
N VAL A 32 -7.55 -55.60 -6.83
CA VAL A 32 -6.44 -56.48 -7.23
C VAL A 32 -6.13 -57.50 -6.13
N ILE A 33 -6.14 -57.09 -4.85
CA ILE A 33 -5.92 -58.01 -3.72
C ILE A 33 -7.05 -59.03 -3.62
N GLU A 34 -8.31 -58.61 -3.79
CA GLU A 34 -9.48 -59.51 -3.80
C GLU A 34 -9.45 -60.51 -4.98
N ALA A 35 -8.87 -60.10 -6.12
CA ALA A 35 -8.77 -60.92 -7.31
C ALA A 35 -7.60 -61.93 -7.27
N ILE A 36 -6.70 -61.86 -6.29
CA ILE A 36 -5.60 -62.83 -6.13
C ILE A 36 -6.13 -64.15 -5.56
N PRO A 37 -5.99 -65.29 -6.26
CA PRO A 37 -6.43 -66.59 -5.76
C PRO A 37 -5.69 -67.01 -4.48
N SER A 38 -6.43 -67.45 -3.47
CA SER A 38 -5.93 -67.93 -2.18
C SER A 38 -4.84 -69.01 -2.37
N GLY A 39 -3.61 -68.71 -1.96
CA GLY A 39 -2.47 -69.64 -2.05
C GLY A 39 -1.54 -69.45 -3.24
N SER A 40 -1.78 -68.45 -4.10
CA SER A 40 -0.86 -68.06 -5.17
C SER A 40 0.09 -66.95 -4.73
N SER A 41 1.40 -67.15 -4.90
CA SER A 41 2.42 -66.12 -4.62
C SER A 41 3.41 -66.04 -5.79
N GLY A 42 3.52 -64.87 -6.41
CA GLY A 42 4.43 -64.62 -7.52
C GLY A 42 3.97 -63.54 -8.48
N LEU A 43 4.92 -62.96 -9.23
CA LEU A 43 4.71 -61.81 -10.11
C LEU A 43 3.62 -62.05 -11.19
N LYS A 44 3.46 -63.30 -11.65
CA LYS A 44 2.46 -63.69 -12.65
C LYS A 44 1.03 -63.67 -12.12
N ALA A 45 0.81 -64.07 -10.87
CA ALA A 45 -0.52 -64.05 -10.23
C ALA A 45 -0.99 -62.61 -10.00
N TYR A 46 -0.08 -61.74 -9.56
CA TYR A 46 -0.33 -60.29 -9.47
C TYR A 46 -0.62 -59.67 -10.84
N GLY A 47 0.14 -60.03 -11.87
CA GLY A 47 -0.08 -59.54 -13.23
C GLY A 47 -1.46 -59.92 -13.79
N SER A 48 -1.90 -61.17 -13.57
CA SER A 48 -3.24 -61.63 -13.97
C SER A 48 -4.34 -60.87 -13.23
N ALA A 49 -4.25 -60.77 -11.90
CA ALA A 49 -5.24 -60.07 -11.08
C ALA A 49 -5.40 -58.59 -11.47
N ILE A 50 -4.32 -57.92 -11.87
CA ILE A 50 -4.35 -56.56 -12.42
C ILE A 50 -5.14 -56.51 -13.72
N ILE A 51 -4.85 -57.40 -14.66
CA ILE A 51 -5.53 -57.45 -15.97
C ILE A 51 -7.02 -57.74 -15.77
N ASP A 52 -7.35 -58.73 -14.96
CA ASP A 52 -8.73 -59.15 -14.68
C ASP A 52 -9.53 -58.04 -14.01
N THR A 53 -8.90 -57.27 -13.11
CA THR A 53 -9.54 -56.09 -12.49
C THR A 53 -9.83 -55.01 -13.53
N PHE A 54 -8.93 -54.78 -14.49
CA PHE A 54 -9.11 -53.80 -15.56
C PHE A 54 -10.15 -54.20 -16.61
N THR A 55 -10.24 -55.49 -16.92
CA THR A 55 -11.17 -56.03 -17.94
C THR A 55 -12.53 -56.41 -17.36
N SER A 56 -12.68 -56.36 -16.03
CA SER A 56 -13.94 -56.65 -15.36
C SER A 56 -15.06 -55.69 -15.78
N ASP A 57 -16.21 -56.27 -16.15
CA ASP A 57 -17.40 -55.49 -16.48
C ASP A 57 -18.06 -54.96 -15.20
N ALA A 58 -18.46 -53.68 -15.21
CA ALA A 58 -18.98 -53.01 -14.02
C ALA A 58 -20.27 -53.66 -13.46
N LYS A 59 -21.07 -54.30 -14.33
CA LYS A 59 -22.31 -54.99 -13.93
C LYS A 59 -22.06 -56.29 -13.16
N ASP A 60 -20.97 -56.97 -13.47
CA ASP A 60 -20.65 -58.30 -12.94
C ASP A 60 -19.66 -58.22 -11.76
N SER A 61 -19.08 -57.04 -11.53
CA SER A 61 -18.19 -56.76 -10.41
C SER A 61 -18.92 -56.74 -9.05
N THR A 62 -18.27 -57.27 -8.02
CA THR A 62 -18.71 -57.21 -6.60
C THR A 62 -17.56 -56.68 -5.72
N GLY A 63 -17.84 -56.38 -4.45
CA GLY A 63 -16.79 -55.94 -3.51
C GLY A 63 -16.06 -54.65 -3.91
N ALA A 64 -14.73 -54.64 -3.79
CA ALA A 64 -13.89 -53.47 -4.05
C ALA A 64 -13.88 -53.09 -5.54
N ALA A 65 -14.01 -54.05 -6.46
CA ALA A 65 -14.06 -53.79 -7.91
C ALA A 65 -15.29 -52.94 -8.30
N LYS A 66 -16.46 -53.18 -7.67
CA LYS A 66 -17.66 -52.38 -7.92
C LYS A 66 -17.52 -50.95 -7.39
N ILE A 67 -16.90 -50.79 -6.22
CA ILE A 67 -16.60 -49.48 -5.63
C ILE A 67 -15.63 -48.70 -6.53
N MET A 68 -14.60 -49.36 -7.06
CA MET A 68 -13.67 -48.77 -8.02
C MET A 68 -14.39 -48.26 -9.28
N HIS A 69 -15.25 -49.07 -9.90
CA HIS A 69 -16.01 -48.68 -11.10
C HIS A 69 -16.93 -47.47 -10.84
N VAL A 70 -17.59 -47.41 -9.68
CA VAL A 70 -18.40 -46.25 -9.28
C VAL A 70 -17.54 -44.99 -9.11
N LEU A 71 -16.42 -45.10 -8.39
CA LEU A 71 -15.50 -43.98 -8.18
C LEU A 71 -14.88 -43.49 -9.49
N LEU A 72 -14.52 -44.41 -10.39
CA LEU A 72 -14.00 -44.10 -11.71
C LEU A 72 -15.05 -43.37 -12.56
N THR A 73 -16.30 -43.82 -12.54
CA THR A 73 -17.41 -43.17 -13.26
C THR A 73 -17.67 -41.75 -12.73
N VAL A 74 -17.66 -41.56 -11.41
CA VAL A 74 -17.78 -40.22 -10.79
C VAL A 74 -16.60 -39.33 -11.15
N ALA A 75 -15.37 -39.87 -11.16
CA ALA A 75 -14.17 -39.13 -11.53
C ALA A 75 -14.19 -38.70 -13.01
N LEU A 76 -14.59 -39.60 -13.91
CA LEU A 76 -14.75 -39.31 -15.34
C LEU A 76 -15.87 -38.29 -15.58
N GLY A 77 -17.03 -38.45 -14.93
CA GLY A 77 -18.11 -37.47 -14.99
C GLY A 77 -17.67 -36.09 -14.51
N TRP A 78 -16.91 -36.02 -13.43
CA TRP A 78 -16.32 -34.77 -12.93
C TRP A 78 -15.30 -34.16 -13.90
N ALA A 79 -14.47 -34.98 -14.53
CA ALA A 79 -13.52 -34.53 -15.56
C ALA A 79 -14.24 -33.99 -16.79
N VAL A 80 -15.27 -34.68 -17.29
CA VAL A 80 -16.11 -34.23 -18.41
C VAL A 80 -16.79 -32.91 -18.08
N ILE A 81 -17.33 -32.74 -16.87
CA ILE A 81 -17.90 -31.46 -16.42
C ILE A 81 -16.83 -30.36 -16.44
N LYS A 82 -15.61 -30.61 -15.93
CA LYS A 82 -14.53 -29.61 -15.98
C LYS A 82 -14.10 -29.27 -17.41
N VAL A 83 -14.02 -30.26 -18.31
CA VAL A 83 -13.70 -30.04 -19.72
C VAL A 83 -14.81 -29.26 -20.41
N TYR A 84 -16.08 -29.64 -20.22
CA TYR A 84 -17.24 -28.92 -20.76
C TYR A 84 -17.32 -27.48 -20.25
N MET A 85 -17.11 -27.26 -18.95
CA MET A 85 -17.06 -25.92 -18.38
C MET A 85 -15.93 -25.09 -19.01
N ALA A 86 -14.74 -25.67 -19.20
CA ALA A 86 -13.63 -25.00 -19.86
C ALA A 86 -13.90 -24.70 -21.34
N THR A 87 -14.54 -25.60 -22.10
CA THR A 87 -14.87 -25.39 -23.52
C THR A 87 -16.05 -24.44 -23.73
N ALA A 88 -17.01 -24.39 -22.79
CA ALA A 88 -18.14 -23.47 -22.81
C ALA A 88 -17.83 -22.09 -22.20
N GLY A 89 -16.56 -21.81 -21.84
CA GLY A 89 -16.13 -20.53 -21.26
C GLY A 89 -16.48 -20.32 -19.78
N TYR A 90 -17.09 -21.29 -19.11
CA TYR A 90 -17.41 -21.22 -17.69
C TYR A 90 -16.19 -21.58 -16.84
N ARG A 91 -15.55 -20.58 -16.25
CA ARG A 91 -14.45 -20.81 -15.31
C ARG A 91 -14.97 -21.01 -13.89
N TRP A 92 -14.55 -22.10 -13.25
CA TRP A 92 -14.97 -22.51 -11.91
C TRP A 92 -14.79 -21.40 -10.86
N ASP A 93 -13.71 -20.62 -10.94
CA ASP A 93 -13.47 -19.49 -10.04
C ASP A 93 -14.50 -18.37 -10.20
N SER A 94 -14.90 -18.02 -11.44
CA SER A 94 -15.95 -17.03 -11.73
C SER A 94 -17.32 -17.51 -11.25
N PHE A 95 -17.63 -18.79 -11.46
CA PHE A 95 -18.88 -19.40 -10.97
C PHE A 95 -18.96 -19.39 -9.44
N ILE A 96 -17.87 -19.77 -8.75
CA ILE A 96 -17.79 -19.70 -7.29
C ILE A 96 -17.97 -18.25 -6.81
N ALA A 97 -17.22 -17.30 -7.40
CA ALA A 97 -17.28 -15.89 -7.01
C ALA A 97 -18.70 -15.34 -7.17
N ARG A 98 -19.31 -15.57 -8.33
CA ARG A 98 -20.67 -15.12 -8.67
C ARG A 98 -21.77 -15.72 -7.79
N PHE A 99 -21.68 -16.99 -7.36
CA PHE A 99 -22.80 -17.65 -6.68
C PHE A 99 -22.56 -18.09 -5.22
N PHE A 100 -21.31 -18.27 -4.78
CA PHE A 100 -21.02 -18.85 -3.46
C PHE A 100 -20.22 -17.94 -2.52
N ILE A 101 -19.62 -16.86 -3.02
CA ILE A 101 -18.86 -15.91 -2.20
C ILE A 101 -19.71 -14.68 -1.85
N LYS A 102 -19.65 -14.27 -0.58
CA LYS A 102 -20.25 -13.05 -0.03
C LYS A 102 -19.24 -12.38 0.89
N ASN A 103 -19.37 -11.06 1.04
CA ASN A 103 -18.55 -10.23 1.92
C ASN A 103 -17.04 -10.38 1.62
N HIS A 104 -16.70 -10.45 0.33
CA HIS A 104 -15.33 -10.61 -0.17
C HIS A 104 -14.77 -9.31 -0.75
N VAL A 105 -13.46 -9.28 -0.91
CA VAL A 105 -12.75 -8.20 -1.59
C VAL A 105 -12.54 -8.59 -3.05
N VAL A 106 -12.87 -7.68 -3.95
CA VAL A 106 -12.57 -7.78 -5.38
C VAL A 106 -11.41 -6.84 -5.69
N ILE A 107 -10.38 -7.33 -6.36
CA ILE A 107 -9.23 -6.54 -6.83
C ILE A 107 -9.18 -6.68 -8.35
N MET A 108 -9.16 -5.55 -9.06
CA MET A 108 -9.06 -5.51 -10.51
C MET A 108 -7.80 -4.74 -10.91
N ALA A 109 -6.87 -5.42 -11.58
CA ALA A 109 -5.55 -4.87 -11.91
C ALA A 109 -5.04 -5.37 -13.28
N GLY A 110 -3.89 -4.84 -13.71
CA GLY A 110 -3.31 -5.16 -15.02
C GLY A 110 -3.93 -4.33 -16.15
N GLN A 111 -3.71 -4.77 -17.39
CA GLN A 111 -4.14 -4.08 -18.60
C GLN A 111 -5.39 -4.77 -19.20
N SER A 112 -6.38 -3.98 -19.62
CA SER A 112 -7.52 -4.45 -20.42
C SER A 112 -7.08 -4.79 -21.85
N GLY A 113 -7.82 -5.62 -22.59
CA GLY A 113 -7.54 -5.88 -24.01
C GLY A 113 -7.92 -4.74 -24.93
N ASP A 114 -8.95 -3.96 -24.59
CA ASP A 114 -9.32 -2.76 -25.35
C ASP A 114 -8.18 -1.75 -25.40
N SER A 115 -7.49 -1.54 -24.28
CA SER A 115 -6.31 -0.64 -24.23
C SER A 115 -5.09 -1.14 -25.01
N LYS A 116 -5.02 -2.44 -25.37
CA LYS A 116 -3.96 -2.96 -26.27
C LYS A 116 -4.17 -2.50 -27.71
N SER A 117 -5.41 -2.21 -28.11
CA SER A 117 -5.75 -1.80 -29.48
C SER A 117 -5.40 -0.32 -29.73
N ASP A 118 -5.68 0.57 -28.78
CA ASP A 118 -5.32 2.00 -28.83
C ASP A 118 -3.80 2.24 -28.79
N GLU A 119 -3.04 1.38 -28.09
CA GLU A 119 -1.57 1.45 -28.07
C GLU A 119 -0.92 1.14 -29.43
N SER A 120 -1.59 0.37 -30.29
CA SER A 120 -1.05 0.05 -31.61
C SER A 120 -1.05 1.24 -32.57
N GLN A 121 -1.95 2.22 -32.37
CA GLN A 121 -2.13 3.37 -33.27
C GLN A 121 -1.33 4.63 -32.85
N LEU A 122 -0.95 4.77 -31.57
CA LEU A 122 -0.17 5.92 -31.07
C LEU A 122 1.37 5.79 -31.21
N ASN A 123 1.85 4.72 -31.85
CA ASN A 123 3.26 4.28 -31.86
C ASN A 123 4.25 5.10 -32.72
N HIS A 124 3.94 6.35 -33.10
CA HIS A 124 4.85 7.13 -33.98
C HIS A 124 5.43 8.44 -33.46
N SER A 125 5.16 8.92 -32.23
CA SER A 125 5.88 10.14 -31.79
C SER A 125 5.99 10.48 -30.30
N LYS A 126 5.63 9.62 -29.34
CA LYS A 126 5.85 9.94 -27.92
C LYS A 126 6.49 8.79 -27.15
N SER A 127 7.51 9.15 -26.36
CA SER A 127 8.34 8.31 -25.52
C SER A 127 7.55 7.21 -24.79
N LYS A 128 8.01 5.96 -24.94
CA LYS A 128 7.70 4.82 -24.05
C LYS A 128 8.20 5.08 -22.62
N GLU A 129 7.72 6.14 -21.96
CA GLU A 129 7.86 6.23 -20.51
C GLU A 129 6.85 5.27 -19.88
N GLY A 130 7.38 4.18 -19.35
CA GLY A 130 6.68 2.92 -19.09
C GLY A 130 5.37 3.03 -18.33
N LEU A 131 4.33 2.49 -18.96
CA LEU A 131 3.06 2.10 -18.34
C LEU A 131 3.38 1.37 -17.03
N ALA A 132 2.96 1.93 -15.90
CA ALA A 132 3.20 1.33 -14.60
C ALA A 132 2.41 0.02 -14.53
N ASN A 133 3.12 -1.10 -14.34
CA ASN A 133 2.48 -2.40 -14.19
C ASN A 133 2.14 -2.63 -12.71
N HIS A 134 0.90 -2.32 -12.33
CA HIS A 134 0.45 -2.48 -10.94
C HIS A 134 0.08 -3.92 -10.58
N THR A 135 0.28 -4.88 -11.49
CA THR A 135 0.03 -6.32 -11.28
C THR A 135 0.78 -6.86 -10.06
N ALA A 136 2.03 -6.45 -9.87
CA ALA A 136 2.84 -6.92 -8.75
C ALA A 136 2.23 -6.46 -7.41
N LEU A 137 1.92 -5.16 -7.29
CA LEU A 137 1.24 -4.59 -6.13
C LEU A 137 -0.11 -5.28 -5.87
N ALA A 138 -0.91 -5.52 -6.93
CA ALA A 138 -2.20 -6.18 -6.82
C ALA A 138 -2.11 -7.61 -6.30
N ILE A 139 -1.17 -8.41 -6.82
CA ILE A 139 -0.91 -9.78 -6.37
C ILE A 139 -0.56 -9.78 -4.89
N ASP A 140 0.27 -8.85 -4.48
CA ASP A 140 0.79 -8.75 -3.13
C ASP A 140 -0.29 -8.30 -2.13
N ILE A 141 -1.09 -7.28 -2.47
CA ILE A 141 -2.28 -6.90 -1.71
C ILE A 141 -3.25 -8.08 -1.60
N ALA A 142 -3.46 -8.84 -2.70
CA ALA A 142 -4.34 -10.00 -2.68
C ALA A 142 -3.86 -11.09 -1.72
N LEU A 143 -2.55 -11.37 -1.69
CA LEU A 143 -1.96 -12.37 -0.79
C LEU A 143 -2.06 -11.96 0.68
N GLU A 144 -1.89 -10.69 0.98
CA GLU A 144 -2.00 -10.18 2.35
C GLU A 144 -3.45 -10.19 2.83
N LEU A 145 -4.38 -9.69 2.00
CA LEU A 145 -5.81 -9.69 2.31
C LEU A 145 -6.38 -11.09 2.45
N ALA A 146 -5.86 -12.07 1.72
CA ALA A 146 -6.29 -13.47 1.82
C ALA A 146 -6.11 -14.07 3.22
N GLN A 147 -5.26 -13.49 4.07
CA GLN A 147 -5.08 -13.93 5.46
C GLN A 147 -6.32 -13.67 6.32
N LYS A 148 -7.05 -12.57 6.06
CA LYS A 148 -8.19 -12.11 6.87
C LYS A 148 -9.52 -12.10 6.11
N HIS A 149 -9.49 -12.04 4.78
CA HIS A 149 -10.65 -11.86 3.90
C HIS A 149 -10.65 -12.86 2.76
N LYS A 150 -11.83 -13.10 2.16
CA LYS A 150 -11.92 -13.80 0.88
C LYS A 150 -11.60 -12.82 -0.23
N VAL A 151 -10.75 -13.24 -1.17
CA VAL A 151 -10.26 -12.36 -2.24
C VAL A 151 -10.56 -12.96 -3.62
N VAL A 152 -11.12 -12.14 -4.48
CA VAL A 152 -11.27 -12.39 -5.92
C VAL A 152 -10.37 -11.39 -6.64
N LEU A 153 -9.42 -11.89 -7.42
CA LEU A 153 -8.42 -11.11 -8.12
C LEU A 153 -8.63 -11.25 -9.63
N ASN A 154 -8.89 -10.15 -10.32
CA ASN A 154 -8.88 -10.10 -11.78
C ASN A 154 -7.60 -9.44 -12.29
N ILE A 155 -6.82 -10.22 -13.03
CA ILE A 155 -5.61 -9.78 -13.75
C ILE A 155 -5.57 -10.58 -15.06
N PRO A 156 -5.98 -9.99 -16.19
CA PRO A 156 -6.06 -10.68 -17.47
C PRO A 156 -4.73 -11.26 -17.94
N ASP A 157 -3.64 -10.51 -17.74
CA ASP A 157 -2.29 -10.78 -18.21
C ASP A 157 -1.40 -11.48 -17.17
N ILE A 158 -1.99 -12.12 -16.14
CA ILE A 158 -1.19 -12.74 -15.08
C ILE A 158 -0.37 -13.95 -15.56
N HIS A 159 0.94 -13.88 -15.32
CA HIS A 159 1.86 -14.96 -15.63
C HIS A 159 1.54 -16.25 -14.84
N ILE A 160 1.58 -17.40 -15.52
CA ILE A 160 1.17 -18.70 -14.96
C ILE A 160 1.94 -19.06 -13.69
N SER A 161 3.23 -18.72 -13.60
CA SER A 161 4.08 -19.01 -12.43
C SER A 161 3.60 -18.35 -11.12
N ARG A 162 2.78 -17.29 -11.18
CA ARG A 162 2.27 -16.59 -10.00
C ARG A 162 1.02 -17.26 -9.40
N LEU A 163 0.30 -18.09 -10.17
CA LEU A 163 -0.96 -18.69 -9.76
C LEU A 163 -0.86 -19.66 -8.57
N PRO A 164 0.14 -20.56 -8.48
CA PRO A 164 0.20 -21.51 -7.37
C PRO A 164 0.29 -20.81 -6.00
N LYS A 165 1.01 -19.68 -5.93
CA LYS A 165 1.10 -18.86 -4.73
C LYS A 165 -0.25 -18.22 -4.36
N LEU A 166 -0.99 -17.70 -5.33
CA LEU A 166 -2.31 -17.10 -5.13
C LEU A 166 -3.36 -18.13 -4.70
N TRP A 167 -3.45 -19.24 -5.43
CA TRP A 167 -4.38 -20.33 -5.09
C TRP A 167 -4.04 -20.99 -3.76
N SER A 168 -2.75 -21.13 -3.42
CA SER A 168 -2.35 -21.70 -2.14
C SER A 168 -2.83 -20.83 -0.97
N ALA A 169 -2.78 -19.50 -1.12
CA ALA A 169 -3.32 -18.51 -0.19
C ALA A 169 -4.86 -18.42 -0.20
N GLY A 170 -5.55 -19.09 -1.13
CA GLY A 170 -7.02 -19.09 -1.23
C GLY A 170 -7.60 -17.94 -2.05
N VAL A 171 -6.77 -17.21 -2.80
CA VAL A 171 -7.20 -16.17 -3.75
C VAL A 171 -7.82 -16.85 -4.98
N ARG A 172 -8.99 -16.37 -5.41
CA ARG A 172 -9.64 -16.79 -6.66
C ARG A 172 -9.18 -15.88 -7.79
N VAL A 173 -8.75 -16.44 -8.92
CA VAL A 173 -8.11 -15.64 -9.98
C VAL A 173 -8.92 -15.72 -11.26
N ILE A 174 -9.37 -14.57 -11.75
CA ILE A 174 -10.10 -14.41 -13.01
C ILE A 174 -9.12 -13.80 -14.02
N LYS A 175 -8.79 -14.54 -15.07
CA LYS A 175 -7.85 -14.10 -16.12
C LYS A 175 -8.55 -13.60 -17.38
N ASP A 176 -9.86 -13.65 -17.39
CA ASP A 176 -10.62 -13.32 -18.58
C ASP A 176 -10.67 -11.80 -18.69
N ASP A 177 -10.49 -11.35 -19.91
CA ASP A 177 -10.67 -9.98 -20.32
C ASP A 177 -12.10 -9.87 -20.87
N LEU A 178 -13.04 -9.80 -19.93
CA LEU A 178 -14.47 -9.72 -20.21
C LEU A 178 -14.87 -8.25 -20.35
N ASP A 179 -15.93 -8.01 -21.12
CA ASP A 179 -16.61 -6.72 -21.09
C ASP A 179 -17.00 -6.35 -19.66
N LEU A 180 -17.00 -5.05 -19.37
CA LEU A 180 -17.16 -4.55 -18.01
C LEU A 180 -18.37 -5.12 -17.24
N PRO A 181 -19.59 -5.22 -17.82
CA PRO A 181 -20.74 -5.81 -17.12
C PRO A 181 -20.52 -7.28 -16.75
N ASP A 182 -19.98 -8.07 -17.69
CA ASP A 182 -19.71 -9.49 -17.49
C ASP A 182 -18.57 -9.71 -16.50
N LEU A 183 -17.56 -8.84 -16.50
CA LEU A 183 -16.47 -8.85 -15.52
C LEU A 183 -17.00 -8.59 -14.11
N LEU A 184 -17.84 -7.56 -13.93
CA LEU A 184 -18.45 -7.24 -12.64
C LEU A 184 -19.31 -8.41 -12.12
N GLU A 185 -20.04 -9.06 -13.02
CA GLU A 185 -20.81 -10.25 -12.67
C GLU A 185 -19.92 -11.45 -12.30
N ALA A 186 -18.88 -11.73 -13.10
CA ALA A 186 -17.93 -12.82 -12.88
C ALA A 186 -17.18 -12.68 -11.54
N THR A 187 -16.87 -11.44 -11.12
CA THR A 187 -16.22 -11.17 -9.82
C THR A 187 -17.18 -11.26 -8.63
N GLY A 188 -18.49 -11.38 -8.88
CA GLY A 188 -19.51 -11.44 -7.84
C GLY A 188 -19.72 -10.12 -7.11
N ILE A 189 -19.56 -8.98 -7.80
CA ILE A 189 -19.57 -7.64 -7.20
C ILE A 189 -20.85 -7.34 -6.39
N LYS A 190 -22.00 -7.91 -6.79
CA LYS A 190 -23.30 -7.77 -6.12
C LYS A 190 -23.28 -8.15 -4.63
N ARG A 191 -22.30 -8.93 -4.20
CA ARG A 191 -22.16 -9.41 -2.81
C ARG A 191 -20.77 -9.16 -2.24
N ALA A 192 -19.95 -8.40 -2.96
CA ALA A 192 -18.64 -7.97 -2.50
C ALA A 192 -18.80 -6.91 -1.41
N LYS A 193 -17.84 -6.90 -0.48
CA LYS A 193 -17.71 -5.84 0.53
C LYS A 193 -16.99 -4.64 -0.06
N THR A 194 -15.89 -4.92 -0.77
CA THR A 194 -14.99 -3.88 -1.24
C THR A 194 -14.48 -4.20 -2.65
N LEU A 195 -14.43 -3.18 -3.50
CA LEU A 195 -13.74 -3.19 -4.78
C LEU A 195 -12.47 -2.35 -4.71
N ILE A 196 -11.34 -2.90 -5.14
CA ILE A 196 -10.11 -2.15 -5.38
C ILE A 196 -9.86 -2.11 -6.88
N ALA A 197 -9.99 -0.93 -7.48
CA ALA A 197 -9.67 -0.68 -8.89
C ALA A 197 -8.25 -0.12 -9.01
N MET A 198 -7.36 -0.90 -9.62
CA MET A 198 -5.93 -0.60 -9.80
C MET A 198 -5.39 -1.12 -11.14
N ARG A 199 -6.18 -0.96 -12.20
CA ARG A 199 -5.73 -1.06 -13.59
C ARG A 199 -4.63 -0.03 -13.87
N ASN A 200 -3.87 -0.29 -14.93
CA ASN A 200 -2.78 0.57 -15.39
C ASN A 200 -3.25 1.96 -15.83
N SER A 201 -4.51 2.08 -16.29
CA SER A 201 -5.13 3.37 -16.58
C SER A 201 -6.04 3.81 -15.43
N TYR A 202 -5.83 5.02 -14.91
CA TYR A 202 -6.69 5.58 -13.89
C TYR A 202 -8.11 5.89 -14.41
N THR A 203 -8.28 6.14 -15.73
CA THR A 203 -9.61 6.35 -16.33
C THR A 203 -10.44 5.07 -16.35
N GLU A 204 -9.80 3.92 -16.56
CA GLU A 204 -10.44 2.61 -16.40
C GLU A 204 -10.84 2.39 -14.94
N ASN A 205 -10.00 2.79 -13.97
CA ASN A 205 -10.33 2.66 -12.54
C ASN A 205 -11.58 3.46 -12.17
N ILE A 206 -11.72 4.68 -12.69
CA ILE A 206 -12.93 5.50 -12.50
C ILE A 206 -14.14 4.81 -13.13
N THR A 207 -14.01 4.31 -14.36
CA THR A 207 -15.08 3.62 -15.09
C THR A 207 -15.55 2.36 -14.36
N LEU A 208 -14.61 1.57 -13.85
CA LEU A 208 -14.87 0.36 -13.06
C LEU A 208 -15.69 0.67 -11.81
N ILE A 209 -15.32 1.71 -11.07
CA ILE A 209 -15.99 2.10 -9.83
C ILE A 209 -17.39 2.66 -10.13
N ARG A 210 -17.53 3.51 -11.15
CA ARG A 210 -18.82 4.04 -11.57
C ARG A 210 -19.78 2.91 -11.96
N ALA A 211 -19.31 1.94 -12.75
CA ALA A 211 -20.13 0.79 -13.14
C ALA A 211 -20.45 -0.13 -11.95
N ALA A 212 -19.52 -0.31 -11.01
CA ALA A 212 -19.74 -1.15 -9.83
C ALA A 212 -20.73 -0.55 -8.82
N LEU A 213 -20.85 0.78 -8.78
CA LEU A 213 -21.75 1.51 -7.87
C LEU A 213 -23.13 1.80 -8.47
N ALA A 214 -23.33 1.53 -9.76
CA ALA A 214 -24.61 1.73 -10.43
C ALA A 214 -25.74 0.92 -9.79
N ASP A 215 -26.95 1.49 -9.77
CA ASP A 215 -28.14 0.85 -9.18
C ASP A 215 -28.45 -0.53 -9.77
N SER A 216 -28.10 -0.76 -11.04
CA SER A 216 -28.25 -2.04 -11.74
C SER A 216 -27.47 -3.19 -11.09
N ILE A 217 -26.41 -2.89 -10.35
CA ILE A 217 -25.65 -3.87 -9.57
C ILE A 217 -26.43 -4.29 -8.31
N GLY A 218 -27.16 -3.35 -7.69
CA GLY A 218 -27.96 -3.60 -6.50
C GLY A 218 -27.17 -3.86 -5.21
N ASN A 219 -25.95 -3.33 -5.09
CA ASN A 219 -25.13 -3.41 -3.88
C ASN A 219 -24.91 -2.03 -3.26
N SER A 220 -25.83 -1.62 -2.38
CA SER A 220 -25.74 -0.33 -1.68
C SER A 220 -24.59 -0.27 -0.66
N THR A 221 -24.09 -1.41 -0.20
CA THR A 221 -23.03 -1.50 0.82
C THR A 221 -21.62 -1.60 0.26
N LEU A 222 -21.45 -1.60 -1.06
CA LEU A 222 -20.14 -1.73 -1.69
C LEU A 222 -19.28 -0.50 -1.41
N GLU A 223 -18.10 -0.72 -0.82
CA GLU A 223 -17.05 0.29 -0.74
C GLU A 223 -16.09 0.15 -1.93
N CYS A 224 -15.64 1.26 -2.49
CA CYS A 224 -14.75 1.28 -3.64
C CYS A 224 -13.46 2.04 -3.32
N LYS A 225 -12.33 1.50 -3.77
CA LYS A 225 -11.02 2.12 -3.67
C LYS A 225 -10.44 2.30 -5.07
N CYS A 226 -10.26 3.56 -5.46
CA CYS A 226 -9.79 3.97 -6.77
C CYS A 226 -8.32 4.34 -6.73
N MET A 227 -7.49 3.65 -7.50
CA MET A 227 -6.12 4.10 -7.73
C MET A 227 -6.10 5.20 -8.79
N ILE A 228 -5.52 6.34 -8.45
CA ILE A 228 -5.25 7.43 -9.39
C ILE A 228 -3.73 7.65 -9.45
N GLU A 229 -3.12 7.19 -10.54
CA GLU A 229 -1.70 7.35 -10.89
C GLU A 229 -1.59 7.90 -12.32
N PRO A 230 -0.64 8.79 -12.64
CA PRO A 230 0.43 9.29 -11.78
C PRO A 230 -0.06 10.35 -10.76
N ILE A 231 0.79 10.80 -9.84
CA ILE A 231 0.46 11.86 -8.86
C ILE A 231 -0.12 13.14 -9.50
N ASN A 232 0.27 13.45 -10.75
CA ASN A 232 -0.26 14.56 -11.52
C ASN A 232 -1.74 14.43 -11.88
N ALA A 233 -2.24 13.21 -12.08
CA ALA A 233 -3.66 12.97 -12.29
C ALA A 233 -4.44 13.18 -10.99
N LYS A 234 -3.86 12.80 -9.83
CA LYS A 234 -4.55 12.86 -8.54
C LYS A 234 -4.85 14.29 -8.07
N GLN A 235 -3.93 15.24 -8.25
CA GLN A 235 -4.11 16.60 -7.73
C GLN A 235 -5.28 17.35 -8.39
N GLY A 236 -5.55 17.08 -9.68
CA GLY A 236 -6.71 17.63 -10.38
C GLY A 236 -7.99 16.78 -10.24
N PHE A 237 -7.90 15.59 -9.66
CA PHE A 237 -9.02 14.66 -9.57
C PHE A 237 -9.96 15.02 -8.42
N LYS A 238 -11.23 15.26 -8.76
CA LYS A 238 -12.32 15.45 -7.81
C LYS A 238 -13.33 14.33 -8.00
N LEU A 239 -13.71 13.65 -6.92
CA LEU A 239 -14.66 12.54 -7.00
C LEU A 239 -16.04 13.03 -7.47
N GLU A 240 -16.40 14.24 -7.06
CA GLU A 240 -17.65 14.93 -7.35
C GLU A 240 -17.86 15.16 -8.86
N ASP A 241 -16.79 15.22 -9.64
CA ASP A 241 -16.87 15.42 -11.09
C ASP A 241 -17.29 14.12 -11.83
N TYR A 242 -17.21 12.96 -11.18
CA TYR A 242 -17.41 11.64 -11.82
C TYR A 242 -18.49 10.76 -11.16
N LEU A 243 -18.89 11.09 -9.93
CA LEU A 243 -19.77 10.27 -9.10
C LEU A 243 -20.89 11.10 -8.46
N GLU A 244 -22.01 10.43 -8.23
CA GLU A 244 -23.19 10.96 -7.57
C GLU A 244 -22.95 11.15 -6.05
N ASP A 245 -23.59 12.15 -5.44
CA ASP A 245 -23.37 12.55 -4.04
C ASP A 245 -23.55 11.42 -3.02
N ASP A 246 -24.51 10.53 -3.27
CA ASP A 246 -24.81 9.37 -2.42
C ASP A 246 -23.70 8.30 -2.45
N SER A 247 -22.88 8.31 -3.49
CA SER A 247 -21.84 7.34 -3.76
C SER A 247 -20.46 7.82 -3.30
N LEU A 248 -20.26 9.14 -3.19
CA LEU A 248 -19.00 9.74 -2.72
C LEU A 248 -18.54 9.19 -1.37
N ALA A 249 -19.46 9.00 -0.43
CA ALA A 249 -19.16 8.47 0.90
C ALA A 249 -18.62 7.03 0.85
N ARG A 250 -18.85 6.28 -0.23
CA ARG A 250 -18.42 4.89 -0.42
C ARG A 250 -17.13 4.76 -1.22
N VAL A 251 -16.61 5.84 -1.80
CA VAL A 251 -15.40 5.82 -2.64
C VAL A 251 -14.22 6.44 -1.91
N ARG A 252 -13.05 5.81 -2.03
CA ARG A 252 -11.77 6.31 -1.53
C ARG A 252 -10.75 6.33 -2.64
N VAL A 253 -9.99 7.42 -2.76
CA VAL A 253 -8.91 7.54 -3.74
C VAL A 253 -7.59 7.25 -3.06
N PHE A 254 -6.72 6.50 -3.72
CA PHE A 254 -5.34 6.33 -3.27
C PHE A 254 -4.37 6.46 -4.45
N ASN A 255 -3.11 6.73 -4.12
CA ASN A 255 -2.01 6.83 -5.07
C ASN A 255 -0.84 6.01 -4.50
N GLU A 256 -0.26 5.13 -5.31
CA GLU A 256 0.80 4.21 -4.88
C GLU A 256 2.06 4.99 -4.47
N SER A 257 2.43 6.00 -5.25
CA SER A 257 3.64 6.81 -5.07
C SER A 257 3.58 7.63 -3.77
N GLU A 258 2.43 8.18 -3.42
CA GLU A 258 2.20 8.86 -2.14
C GLU A 258 2.23 7.90 -0.95
N LEU A 259 1.64 6.70 -1.09
CA LEU A 259 1.71 5.67 -0.05
C LEU A 259 3.16 5.22 0.20
N ILE A 260 3.94 5.04 -0.87
CA ILE A 260 5.38 4.76 -0.79
C ILE A 260 6.10 5.90 -0.07
N ALA A 261 5.90 7.16 -0.51
CA ALA A 261 6.58 8.32 0.06
C ALA A 261 6.27 8.51 1.56
N ARG A 262 4.99 8.46 1.94
CA ARG A 262 4.55 8.56 3.35
C ARG A 262 5.24 7.52 4.21
N ARG A 263 5.32 6.27 3.74
CA ARG A 263 5.89 5.16 4.48
C ARG A 263 7.41 5.19 4.53
N ILE A 264 8.09 5.56 3.44
CA ILE A 264 9.54 5.76 3.42
C ILE A 264 9.94 6.80 4.49
N LEU A 265 9.25 7.94 4.57
CA LEU A 265 9.57 8.98 5.54
C LEU A 265 9.19 8.60 6.97
N ARG A 266 8.18 7.76 7.17
CA ARG A 266 7.82 7.24 8.51
C ARG A 266 8.84 6.23 9.01
N ASP A 267 9.15 5.24 8.18
CA ASP A 267 9.97 4.08 8.56
C ASP A 267 11.48 4.41 8.49
N ASN A 268 11.86 5.40 7.66
CA ASN A 268 13.24 5.89 7.51
C ASN A 268 13.28 7.42 7.54
N PRO A 269 13.01 8.04 8.71
CA PRO A 269 12.83 9.48 8.80
C PRO A 269 14.13 10.25 8.58
N PRO A 270 14.11 11.31 7.75
CA PRO A 270 15.31 12.05 7.38
C PRO A 270 15.84 12.96 8.50
N ASP A 271 15.07 13.17 9.57
CA ASP A 271 15.46 13.95 10.74
C ASP A 271 16.21 13.15 11.81
N THR A 272 16.33 11.82 11.66
CA THR A 272 16.87 10.93 12.71
C THR A 272 18.20 11.42 13.29
N LEU A 273 19.13 11.89 12.45
CA LEU A 273 20.47 12.35 12.87
C LEU A 273 20.48 13.75 13.50
N VAL A 274 19.45 14.55 13.26
CA VAL A 274 19.42 16.00 13.58
C VAL A 274 18.22 16.41 14.42
N ALA A 275 17.37 15.46 14.84
CA ALA A 275 16.08 15.76 15.46
C ALA A 275 16.18 16.62 16.73
N GLN A 276 17.26 16.45 17.50
CA GLN A 276 17.51 17.22 18.73
C GLN A 276 18.51 18.37 18.55
N THR A 277 18.92 18.68 17.32
CA THR A 277 19.89 19.73 17.02
C THR A 277 19.24 20.92 16.30
N ASN A 278 20.00 21.99 16.09
CA ASN A 278 19.59 23.15 15.27
C ASN A 278 20.02 23.02 13.80
N GLN A 279 20.47 21.83 13.39
CA GLN A 279 20.85 21.54 12.01
C GLN A 279 19.61 21.33 11.13
N GLY A 280 19.72 21.69 9.85
CA GLY A 280 18.66 21.44 8.87
C GLY A 280 18.65 19.97 8.44
N VAL A 281 17.50 19.50 7.96
CA VAL A 281 17.40 18.22 7.26
C VAL A 281 17.85 18.42 5.82
N HIS A 282 18.70 17.52 5.31
CA HIS A 282 19.11 17.50 3.92
C HIS A 282 18.96 16.10 3.33
N VAL A 283 18.07 15.99 2.34
CA VAL A 283 17.78 14.75 1.63
C VAL A 283 18.45 14.75 0.26
N LEU A 284 19.28 13.75 0.00
CA LEU A 284 19.73 13.44 -1.37
C LEU A 284 18.73 12.49 -2.00
N LEU A 285 18.00 12.96 -3.02
CA LEU A 285 16.96 12.20 -3.71
C LEU A 285 17.44 11.78 -5.11
N ILE A 286 17.67 10.48 -5.29
CA ILE A 286 18.09 9.88 -6.55
C ILE A 286 16.86 9.30 -7.27
N GLY A 287 16.53 9.87 -8.43
CA GLY A 287 15.36 9.49 -9.23
C GLY A 287 14.14 10.32 -8.87
N PHE A 288 13.70 11.16 -9.81
CA PHE A 288 12.59 12.09 -9.64
C PHE A 288 11.37 11.69 -10.47
N GLY A 289 11.02 10.39 -10.45
CA GLY A 289 9.75 9.90 -11.01
C GLY A 289 8.57 10.17 -10.07
N SER A 290 7.42 9.48 -10.24
CA SER A 290 6.24 9.67 -9.38
C SER A 290 6.55 9.53 -7.88
N VAL A 291 7.32 8.51 -7.48
CA VAL A 291 7.72 8.32 -6.07
C VAL A 291 8.61 9.47 -5.58
N GLY A 292 9.61 9.88 -6.36
CA GLY A 292 10.50 11.00 -5.97
C GLY A 292 9.74 12.33 -5.85
N MET A 293 8.80 12.58 -6.76
CA MET A 293 7.87 13.70 -6.68
C MET A 293 7.02 13.65 -5.40
N SER A 294 6.44 12.49 -5.10
CA SER A 294 5.67 12.27 -3.87
C SER A 294 6.52 12.46 -2.60
N ILE A 295 7.79 12.05 -2.60
CA ILE A 295 8.73 12.31 -1.49
C ILE A 295 8.95 13.81 -1.30
N ALA A 296 9.16 14.58 -2.37
CA ALA A 296 9.31 16.03 -2.26
C ALA A 296 8.06 16.70 -1.67
N VAL A 297 6.86 16.33 -2.13
CA VAL A 297 5.60 16.86 -1.57
C VAL A 297 5.42 16.46 -0.11
N GLN A 298 5.72 15.21 0.25
CA GLN A 298 5.60 14.76 1.63
C GLN A 298 6.64 15.41 2.55
N LEU A 299 7.86 15.66 2.06
CA LEU A 299 8.87 16.44 2.79
C LEU A 299 8.42 17.89 2.99
N ALA A 300 7.80 18.52 2.00
CA ALA A 300 7.24 19.86 2.18
C ALA A 300 6.09 19.88 3.20
N ARG A 301 5.30 18.80 3.27
CA ARG A 301 4.15 18.67 4.20
C ARG A 301 4.58 18.33 5.63
N GLN A 302 5.62 17.50 5.80
CA GLN A 302 6.02 16.94 7.09
C GLN A 302 7.38 17.45 7.59
N GLY A 303 8.09 18.24 6.80
CA GLY A 303 9.45 18.67 7.07
C GLY A 303 9.59 19.83 8.04
N HIS A 304 8.80 19.84 9.12
CA HIS A 304 8.76 20.92 10.10
C HIS A 304 9.44 20.47 11.39
N TYR A 305 10.77 20.50 11.34
CA TYR A 305 11.65 19.96 12.39
C TYR A 305 12.01 21.00 13.46
N ARG A 306 12.65 20.51 14.54
CA ARG A 306 13.12 21.33 15.67
C ARG A 306 13.88 22.59 15.25
N SER A 307 14.73 22.48 14.22
CA SER A 307 15.59 23.58 13.80
C SER A 307 14.84 24.76 13.17
N GLY A 308 13.58 24.59 12.79
CA GLY A 308 12.77 25.60 12.09
C GLY A 308 13.26 25.94 10.68
N LYS A 309 14.29 25.26 10.19
CA LYS A 309 14.82 25.43 8.83
C LYS A 309 13.99 24.61 7.85
N LYS A 310 13.78 25.15 6.64
CA LYS A 310 13.18 24.39 5.53
C LYS A 310 14.06 23.18 5.19
N PRO A 311 13.48 21.99 4.94
CA PRO A 311 14.25 20.86 4.45
C PRO A 311 14.95 21.21 3.14
N LYS A 312 16.24 20.87 3.06
CA LYS A 312 16.99 20.89 1.81
C LYS A 312 16.79 19.58 1.08
N ILE A 313 16.61 19.64 -0.23
CA ILE A 313 16.55 18.47 -1.10
C ILE A 313 17.45 18.68 -2.32
N THR A 314 18.40 17.76 -2.51
CA THR A 314 19.22 17.71 -3.72
C THR A 314 18.70 16.56 -4.59
N ILE A 315 18.15 16.92 -5.75
CA ILE A 315 17.44 15.99 -6.64
C ILE A 315 18.34 15.66 -7.82
N VAL A 316 18.60 14.37 -8.04
CA VAL A 316 19.37 13.86 -9.17
C VAL A 316 18.47 13.03 -10.08
N ASP A 317 18.21 13.49 -11.29
CA ASP A 317 17.42 12.76 -12.28
C ASP A 317 17.76 13.20 -13.71
N LYS A 318 17.53 12.36 -14.71
CA LYS A 318 17.81 12.65 -16.12
C LYS A 318 16.97 13.80 -16.70
N GLN A 319 15.83 14.14 -16.07
CA GLN A 319 14.89 15.17 -16.53
C GLN A 319 14.36 15.99 -15.36
N VAL A 320 15.24 16.29 -14.39
CA VAL A 320 14.85 16.98 -13.15
C VAL A 320 14.15 18.30 -13.41
N GLU A 321 14.59 19.08 -14.40
CA GLU A 321 14.05 20.42 -14.63
C GLU A 321 12.61 20.37 -15.15
N PHE A 322 12.36 19.52 -16.14
CA PHE A 322 11.02 19.28 -16.66
C PHE A 322 10.06 18.77 -15.58
N ARG A 323 10.51 17.77 -14.81
CA ARG A 323 9.70 17.13 -13.76
C ARG A 323 9.44 18.04 -12.57
N TRP A 324 10.41 18.88 -12.20
CA TRP A 324 10.24 19.91 -11.19
C TRP A 324 9.18 20.94 -11.62
N GLN A 325 9.22 21.39 -12.87
CA GLN A 325 8.20 22.30 -13.40
C GLN A 325 6.80 21.67 -13.42
N GLN A 326 6.70 20.36 -13.70
CA GLN A 326 5.41 19.65 -13.64
C GLN A 326 4.82 19.65 -12.23
N ILE A 327 5.61 19.31 -11.21
CA ILE A 327 5.09 19.22 -9.83
C ILE A 327 4.79 20.59 -9.23
N VAL A 328 5.57 21.63 -9.56
CA VAL A 328 5.31 23.01 -9.09
C VAL A 328 4.04 23.59 -9.73
N LYS A 329 3.68 23.21 -10.97
CA LYS A 329 2.39 23.60 -11.55
C LYS A 329 1.20 23.08 -10.76
N MET A 330 1.33 21.89 -10.17
CA MET A 330 0.29 21.28 -9.34
C MET A 330 0.32 21.84 -7.90
N TYR A 331 1.51 21.96 -7.34
CA TYR A 331 1.74 22.46 -5.98
C TYR A 331 2.53 23.76 -6.06
N SER A 332 1.83 24.86 -6.35
CA SER A 332 2.47 26.17 -6.62
C SER A 332 3.28 26.71 -5.45
N THR A 333 2.92 26.34 -4.22
CA THR A 333 3.59 26.72 -2.97
C THR A 333 4.69 25.74 -2.56
N LEU A 334 4.93 24.65 -3.31
CA LEU A 334 5.98 23.68 -2.99
C LEU A 334 7.38 24.31 -2.80
N PRO A 335 7.82 25.27 -3.65
CA PRO A 335 9.11 25.95 -3.45
C PRO A 335 9.17 26.80 -2.17
N ASP A 336 8.02 27.18 -1.60
CA ASP A 336 7.99 27.96 -0.36
C ASP A 336 8.38 27.12 0.86
N TRP A 337 8.36 25.80 0.76
CA TRP A 337 8.58 24.88 1.88
C TRP A 337 9.88 24.09 1.80
N LEU A 338 10.59 24.15 0.67
CA LEU A 338 11.81 23.39 0.43
C LEU A 338 12.94 24.29 -0.06
N VAL A 339 14.18 23.93 0.28
CA VAL A 339 15.38 24.43 -0.40
C VAL A 339 15.80 23.37 -1.41
N VAL A 340 15.75 23.67 -2.70
CA VAL A 340 15.82 22.64 -3.75
C VAL A 340 17.04 22.87 -4.64
N GLU A 341 17.90 21.86 -4.70
CA GLU A 341 18.97 21.77 -5.69
C GLU A 341 18.61 20.73 -6.74
N ARG A 342 18.86 21.05 -8.00
CA ARG A 342 18.46 20.22 -9.15
C ARG A 342 19.69 19.87 -9.94
N MET A 343 19.91 18.58 -10.14
CA MET A 343 21.08 18.05 -10.85
C MET A 343 20.61 17.13 -11.97
N GLU A 344 20.72 17.62 -13.20
CA GLU A 344 20.30 16.85 -14.36
C GLU A 344 21.39 15.86 -14.76
N SER A 345 21.16 14.58 -14.48
CA SER A 345 22.12 13.51 -14.80
C SER A 345 21.43 12.16 -14.89
N ARG A 346 21.91 11.32 -15.81
CA ARG A 346 21.52 9.91 -15.87
C ARG A 346 22.24 9.16 -14.76
N ILE A 347 21.50 8.40 -13.96
CA ILE A 347 22.03 7.74 -12.76
C ILE A 347 23.13 6.72 -13.13
N GLU A 348 23.05 6.15 -14.32
CA GLU A 348 24.07 5.25 -14.89
C GLU A 348 25.39 5.97 -15.19
N ASP A 349 25.35 7.27 -15.48
CA ASP A 349 26.48 8.08 -15.94
C ASP A 349 27.17 8.83 -14.78
N VAL A 350 26.57 8.85 -13.59
CA VAL A 350 27.12 9.51 -12.38
C VAL A 350 28.48 8.89 -12.02
N GLN A 351 29.55 9.70 -12.02
CA GLN A 351 30.89 9.32 -11.59
C GLN A 351 31.16 9.69 -10.12
N GLU A 352 32.25 9.16 -9.56
CA GLU A 352 32.65 9.39 -8.17
C GLU A 352 32.87 10.88 -7.87
N GLU A 353 33.52 11.63 -8.77
CA GLU A 353 33.81 13.06 -8.54
C GLU A 353 32.52 13.91 -8.51
N HIS A 354 31.48 13.49 -9.22
CA HIS A 354 30.18 14.16 -9.19
C HIS A 354 29.47 13.88 -7.87
N ALA A 355 29.46 12.62 -7.44
CA ALA A 355 28.81 12.21 -6.21
C ALA A 355 29.48 12.80 -4.96
N GLU A 356 30.82 12.94 -4.95
CA GLU A 356 31.54 13.59 -3.85
C GLU A 356 31.11 15.04 -3.61
N LYS A 357 30.77 15.78 -4.68
CA LYS A 357 30.32 17.17 -4.55
C LYS A 357 29.01 17.27 -3.77
N TRP A 358 28.14 16.25 -3.87
CA TRP A 358 26.86 16.22 -3.15
C TRP A 358 27.06 16.02 -1.64
N LEU A 359 28.12 15.30 -1.26
CA LEU A 359 28.45 15.05 0.14
C LEU A 359 29.14 16.25 0.81
N LYS A 360 29.80 17.11 0.04
CA LYS A 360 30.57 18.27 0.50
C LYS A 360 29.73 19.55 0.52
N ASP A 361 28.55 19.49 1.13
CA ASP A 361 27.61 20.61 1.23
C ASP A 361 27.65 21.28 2.62
N ASP A 362 27.40 22.59 2.68
CA ASP A 362 27.32 23.36 3.94
C ASP A 362 26.22 22.83 4.89
N CYS A 363 25.19 22.20 4.33
CA CYS A 363 24.20 21.43 5.05
C CYS A 363 24.45 19.93 4.80
N PRO A 364 25.13 19.21 5.70
CA PRO A 364 25.45 17.80 5.49
C PRO A 364 24.20 16.95 5.27
N ILE A 365 24.30 15.97 4.37
CA ILE A 365 23.20 15.03 4.09
C ILE A 365 22.82 14.28 5.36
N THR A 366 21.52 14.19 5.62
CA THR A 366 20.97 13.44 6.74
C THR A 366 20.44 12.07 6.31
N THR A 367 19.97 11.93 5.06
CA THR A 367 19.49 10.66 4.50
C THR A 367 19.54 10.68 2.96
N VAL A 368 19.76 9.51 2.36
CA VAL A 368 19.68 9.30 0.90
C VAL A 368 18.47 8.43 0.57
N TYR A 369 17.64 8.87 -0.38
CA TYR A 369 16.57 8.05 -0.97
C TYR A 369 16.89 7.74 -2.43
N VAL A 370 16.88 6.46 -2.79
CA VAL A 370 17.13 5.98 -4.15
C VAL A 370 15.87 5.34 -4.71
N CYS A 371 15.20 6.02 -5.64
CA CYS A 371 13.81 5.75 -6.04
C CYS A 371 13.62 5.57 -7.56
N THR A 372 14.66 5.17 -8.30
CA THR A 372 14.51 4.91 -9.74
C THR A 372 13.77 3.60 -9.99
N LYS A 373 13.17 3.45 -11.18
CA LYS A 373 12.53 2.19 -11.63
C LYS A 373 13.55 1.10 -12.01
N ASN A 374 14.82 1.47 -12.20
CA ASN A 374 15.87 0.55 -12.66
C ASN A 374 16.64 -0.01 -11.45
N GLU A 375 16.41 -1.28 -11.14
CA GLU A 375 17.04 -1.97 -10.02
C GLU A 375 18.57 -1.91 -10.07
N LEU A 376 19.16 -2.08 -11.26
CA LEU A 376 20.61 -2.09 -11.43
C LEU A 376 21.20 -0.68 -11.25
N ALA A 377 20.49 0.35 -11.72
CA ALA A 377 20.90 1.74 -11.48
C ALA A 377 20.84 2.07 -9.98
N ASN A 378 19.77 1.63 -9.30
CA ASN A 378 19.63 1.78 -7.84
C ASN A 378 20.78 1.10 -7.08
N LEU A 379 21.13 -0.15 -7.45
CA LEU A 379 22.26 -0.85 -6.82
C LEU A 379 23.59 -0.11 -7.07
N ARG A 380 23.86 0.28 -8.32
CA ARG A 380 25.11 0.95 -8.71
C ARG A 380 25.32 2.22 -7.88
N ILE A 381 24.30 3.10 -7.84
CA ILE A 381 24.41 4.38 -7.15
C ILE A 381 24.45 4.20 -5.63
N ALA A 382 23.67 3.28 -5.06
CA ALA A 382 23.71 3.00 -3.63
C ALA A 382 25.11 2.51 -3.20
N ARG A 383 25.74 1.62 -3.97
CA ARG A 383 27.11 1.15 -3.70
C ARG A 383 28.15 2.26 -3.81
N LEU A 384 28.01 3.16 -4.78
CA LEU A 384 28.90 4.31 -4.92
C LEU A 384 28.80 5.23 -3.69
N LEU A 385 27.56 5.57 -3.29
CA LEU A 385 27.32 6.46 -2.15
C LEU A 385 27.78 5.85 -0.83
N LEU A 386 27.50 4.58 -0.57
CA LEU A 386 27.99 3.89 0.64
C LEU A 386 29.52 3.96 0.73
N ARG A 387 30.24 3.64 -0.36
CA ARG A 387 31.71 3.71 -0.40
C ARG A 387 32.23 5.13 -0.13
N LEU A 388 31.58 6.15 -0.71
CA LEU A 388 31.99 7.54 -0.51
C LEU A 388 31.73 8.01 0.92
N LEU A 389 30.60 7.61 1.51
CA LEU A 389 30.28 7.91 2.89
C LEU A 389 31.17 7.16 3.89
N ASP A 390 31.76 6.02 3.51
CA ASP A 390 32.75 5.30 4.33
C ASP A 390 34.16 5.93 4.24
N LYS A 391 34.47 6.59 3.11
CA LYS A 391 35.72 7.34 2.93
C LYS A 391 35.71 8.67 3.69
N ASP A 392 34.53 9.22 3.96
CA ASP A 392 34.38 10.46 4.69
C ASP A 392 34.58 10.19 6.19
N ASN A 393 35.63 10.80 6.77
CA ASN A 393 35.98 10.63 8.18
C ASN A 393 35.03 11.38 9.14
N ASN A 394 33.97 12.00 8.63
CA ASN A 394 32.97 12.69 9.45
C ASN A 394 32.01 11.70 10.14
N GLU A 395 31.85 11.83 11.46
CA GLU A 395 30.96 11.00 12.27
C GLU A 395 29.51 11.06 11.78
N GLN A 396 29.03 12.22 11.30
CA GLN A 396 27.69 12.32 10.72
C GLN A 396 27.57 11.48 9.44
N SER A 397 28.55 11.55 8.57
CA SER A 397 28.58 10.81 7.30
C SER A 397 28.57 9.30 7.53
N SER A 398 29.15 8.82 8.62
CA SER A 398 29.13 7.40 9.01
C SER A 398 27.73 6.89 9.37
N ASN A 399 26.83 7.77 9.82
CA ASN A 399 25.48 7.43 10.27
C ASN A 399 24.40 7.64 9.20
N VAL A 400 24.75 8.23 8.04
CA VAL A 400 23.80 8.44 6.94
C VAL A 400 23.29 7.12 6.38
N GLN A 401 21.97 7.01 6.32
CA GLN A 401 21.25 5.87 5.76
C GLN A 401 21.02 6.05 4.25
N VAL A 402 21.25 4.96 3.49
CA VAL A 402 20.92 4.85 2.06
C VAL A 402 19.71 3.94 1.92
N VAL A 403 18.55 4.55 1.74
CA VAL A 403 17.27 3.87 1.62
C VAL A 403 16.94 3.70 0.14
N THR A 404 16.86 2.46 -0.31
CA THR A 404 16.67 2.15 -1.73
C THR A 404 15.33 1.48 -1.96
N LEU A 405 14.56 1.99 -2.92
CA LEU A 405 13.32 1.40 -3.37
C LEU A 405 13.60 0.13 -4.19
N ASP A 406 13.00 -0.98 -3.77
CA ASP A 406 12.95 -2.23 -4.50
C ASP A 406 11.87 -2.15 -5.59
N PRO A 407 12.23 -2.07 -6.87
CA PRO A 407 11.24 -2.06 -7.93
C PRO A 407 10.54 -3.42 -8.00
N PRO A 408 9.26 -3.48 -8.43
CA PRO A 408 8.53 -4.73 -8.46
C PRO A 408 9.21 -5.82 -9.30
N GLY A 409 9.42 -6.99 -8.71
CA GLY A 409 10.10 -8.12 -9.37
C GLY A 409 11.62 -8.09 -9.30
N GLY A 410 12.21 -7.13 -8.57
CA GLY A 410 13.63 -7.09 -8.31
C GLY A 410 14.15 -8.29 -7.50
N CYS A 411 15.39 -8.68 -7.75
CA CYS A 411 16.06 -9.76 -7.02
C CYS A 411 17.44 -9.37 -6.49
N VAL A 412 18.09 -8.42 -7.15
CA VAL A 412 19.47 -8.00 -6.93
C VAL A 412 19.60 -7.19 -5.65
N LEU A 413 18.71 -6.21 -5.41
CA LEU A 413 18.76 -5.37 -4.22
C LEU A 413 18.46 -6.16 -2.94
N ASN A 414 17.54 -7.13 -3.01
CA ASN A 414 17.22 -8.03 -1.90
C ASN A 414 18.36 -9.01 -1.56
N GLU A 415 19.20 -9.37 -2.52
CA GLU A 415 20.41 -10.13 -2.23
C GLU A 415 21.48 -9.23 -1.60
N PHE A 416 21.65 -8.02 -2.14
CA PHE A 416 22.58 -7.03 -1.61
C PHE A 416 22.27 -6.64 -0.15
N SER A 417 20.99 -6.45 0.17
CA SER A 417 20.53 -6.06 1.52
C SER A 417 20.83 -7.11 2.61
N LYS A 418 21.07 -8.37 2.23
CA LYS A 418 21.33 -9.45 3.20
C LYS A 418 22.79 -9.54 3.64
N ARG A 419 23.71 -8.90 2.91
CA ARG A 419 25.14 -8.96 3.22
C ARG A 419 25.44 -8.20 4.52
N ALA A 420 26.31 -8.78 5.35
CA ALA A 420 26.55 -8.32 6.73
C ALA A 420 27.18 -6.93 6.83
N ASP A 421 28.01 -6.57 5.85
CA ASP A 421 28.66 -5.26 5.68
C ASP A 421 27.66 -4.11 5.48
N ASN A 422 26.45 -4.39 5.00
CA ASN A 422 25.48 -3.36 4.61
C ASN A 422 24.32 -3.18 5.61
N LYS A 423 24.21 -4.04 6.65
CA LYS A 423 23.00 -4.18 7.48
C LYS A 423 22.58 -2.92 8.24
N ASN A 424 23.53 -2.03 8.56
CA ASN A 424 23.24 -0.86 9.39
C ASN A 424 23.08 0.44 8.60
N ARG A 425 23.47 0.47 7.31
CA ARG A 425 23.49 1.70 6.49
C ARG A 425 22.65 1.61 5.23
N PHE A 426 22.46 0.41 4.69
CA PHE A 426 21.63 0.18 3.52
C PHE A 426 20.28 -0.35 3.97
N LYS A 427 19.21 0.40 3.68
CA LYS A 427 17.84 -0.03 3.97
C LYS A 427 17.11 -0.29 2.66
N LEU A 428 16.71 -1.53 2.45
CA LEU A 428 15.86 -1.89 1.31
C LEU A 428 14.42 -1.61 1.67
N PHE A 429 13.81 -0.68 0.94
CA PHE A 429 12.40 -0.39 1.05
C PHE A 429 11.64 -1.09 -0.07
N SER A 430 10.72 -1.97 0.27
CA SER A 430 9.73 -2.47 -0.67
C SER A 430 8.36 -2.11 -0.13
N LEU A 431 7.45 -1.71 -1.01
CA LEU A 431 6.08 -1.46 -0.60
C LEU A 431 5.51 -2.74 0.03
N VAL A 432 5.84 -3.94 -0.50
CA VAL A 432 5.33 -5.24 -0.05
C VAL A 432 6.43 -6.10 0.58
N ARG A 433 6.13 -6.67 1.75
CA ARG A 433 7.01 -7.59 2.49
C ARG A 433 7.44 -8.81 1.64
N SER A 434 8.75 -8.98 1.46
CA SER A 434 9.32 -10.31 1.20
C SER A 434 9.39 -11.06 2.53
N LYS A 435 8.83 -12.28 2.59
CA LYS A 435 8.67 -13.09 3.82
C LYS A 435 9.95 -13.36 4.63
N ASN A 436 11.12 -12.93 4.15
CA ASN A 436 12.42 -13.15 4.79
C ASN A 436 12.98 -11.93 5.52
N GLN A 437 12.22 -10.83 5.64
CA GLN A 437 12.58 -9.73 6.55
C GLN A 437 11.86 -9.93 7.89
N GLY A 438 12.62 -9.82 8.97
CA GLY A 438 12.17 -9.94 10.36
C GLY A 438 10.98 -9.04 10.69
N GLU A 439 10.37 -9.28 11.85
CA GLU A 439 9.21 -8.54 12.34
C GLU A 439 9.44 -7.03 12.29
N GLY A 440 8.53 -6.29 11.65
CA GLY A 440 8.52 -4.82 11.76
C GLY A 440 7.93 -4.02 10.60
N CYS A 441 7.74 -4.58 9.40
CA CYS A 441 7.33 -3.74 8.26
C CYS A 441 6.45 -4.47 7.23
N SER A 442 5.30 -4.99 7.65
CA SER A 442 4.25 -5.40 6.71
C SER A 442 3.55 -4.18 6.12
N ILE A 443 3.10 -4.30 4.87
CA ILE A 443 1.77 -3.75 4.56
C ILE A 443 0.83 -4.52 5.50
N ASP A 444 0.61 -4.06 6.74
CA ASP A 444 -0.76 -4.20 7.22
C ASP A 444 -1.55 -3.38 6.21
N THR A 445 -2.44 -4.03 5.46
CA THR A 445 -3.10 -3.44 4.28
C THR A 445 -3.84 -2.16 4.62
N ASN A 446 -3.13 -1.03 4.56
CA ASN A 446 -3.59 0.36 4.59
C ASN A 446 -4.66 0.63 3.53
N LEU A 447 -4.66 -0.18 2.47
CA LEU A 447 -5.72 -0.20 1.50
C LEU A 447 -7.02 -0.83 2.00
N MET A 448 -7.12 -1.36 3.21
CA MET A 448 -8.34 -1.97 3.78
C MET A 448 -8.59 -1.60 5.23
N THR A 449 -7.53 -1.35 6.01
CA THR A 449 -7.64 -1.19 7.45
C THR A 449 -7.56 0.27 7.89
N GLU A 450 -8.60 0.73 8.58
CA GLU A 450 -8.66 1.97 9.38
C GLU A 450 -7.61 2.00 10.53
N THR A 451 -6.80 0.94 10.67
CA THR A 451 -5.88 0.73 11.79
C THR A 451 -4.70 1.70 11.78
N ASP A 452 -4.23 2.17 10.62
CA ASP A 452 -3.24 3.26 10.50
C ASP A 452 -3.89 4.66 10.64
N ASP A 453 -5.20 4.76 10.38
CA ASP A 453 -5.96 6.00 10.60
C ASP A 453 -6.47 6.10 12.04
N ALA A 454 -6.23 5.12 12.92
CA ALA A 454 -6.75 5.14 14.28
C ALA A 454 -6.41 6.43 15.04
N SER A 455 -5.16 6.89 14.93
CA SER A 455 -4.74 8.19 15.50
C SER A 455 -5.40 9.37 14.79
N ALA A 456 -5.54 9.33 13.46
CA ALA A 456 -6.17 10.38 12.67
C ALA A 456 -7.69 10.49 12.94
N ILE A 457 -8.37 9.36 13.07
CA ILE A 457 -9.78 9.23 13.46
C ILE A 457 -9.95 9.76 14.87
N ALA A 458 -9.13 9.33 15.83
CA ALA A 458 -9.22 9.80 17.21
C ALA A 458 -8.98 11.31 17.33
N LEU A 459 -8.04 11.87 16.55
CA LEU A 459 -7.83 13.32 16.45
C LEU A 459 -9.07 14.03 15.89
N HIS A 460 -9.66 13.48 14.85
CA HIS A 460 -10.87 14.06 14.23
C HIS A 460 -12.10 13.96 15.13
N GLU A 461 -12.28 12.85 15.84
CA GLU A 461 -13.34 12.68 16.83
C GLU A 461 -13.22 13.67 17.98
N ASP A 462 -12.00 13.95 18.45
CA ASP A 462 -11.76 14.99 19.46
C ASP A 462 -12.06 16.40 18.95
N TYR A 463 -11.71 16.68 17.69
CA TYR A 463 -12.10 17.91 17.01
C TYR A 463 -13.63 18.07 16.95
N CYS A 464 -14.37 17.04 16.55
CA CYS A 464 -15.83 17.06 16.50
C CYS A 464 -16.44 17.34 17.88
N LYS A 465 -15.97 16.67 18.93
CA LYS A 465 -16.40 16.92 20.31
C LYS A 465 -16.19 18.38 20.73
N THR A 466 -15.03 18.94 20.39
CA THR A 466 -14.71 20.35 20.67
C THR A 466 -15.63 21.31 19.91
N GLU A 467 -16.00 20.98 18.67
CA GLU A 467 -16.94 21.77 17.88
C GLU A 467 -18.38 21.65 18.41
N ASP A 468 -18.81 20.47 18.88
CA ASP A 468 -20.11 20.29 19.55
C ASP A 468 -20.21 21.18 20.80
N GLU A 469 -19.22 21.13 21.70
CA GLU A 469 -19.17 22.00 22.89
C GLU A 469 -19.19 23.50 22.53
N ARG A 470 -18.54 23.88 21.42
CA ARG A 470 -18.52 25.26 20.91
C ARG A 470 -19.91 25.71 20.43
N LEU A 471 -20.66 24.81 19.78
CA LEU A 471 -22.00 25.08 19.25
C LEU A 471 -23.03 25.14 20.38
N GLU A 472 -22.89 24.30 21.41
CA GLU A 472 -23.73 24.36 22.62
C GLU A 472 -23.59 25.71 23.35
N LYS A 473 -22.36 26.24 23.45
CA LYS A 473 -22.08 27.54 24.09
C LYS A 473 -22.47 28.74 23.24
N SER A 474 -22.74 28.57 21.94
CA SER A 474 -23.02 29.67 21.01
C SER A 474 -23.88 29.19 19.83
N SER A 475 -25.20 29.23 20.02
CA SER A 475 -26.22 28.69 19.11
C SER A 475 -26.29 29.35 17.73
N ASN A 476 -25.68 30.53 17.55
CA ASN A 476 -25.71 31.31 16.30
C ASN A 476 -24.54 31.04 15.33
N LYS A 477 -23.67 30.05 15.59
CA LYS A 477 -22.52 29.76 14.71
C LYS A 477 -22.82 28.60 13.76
N ALA A 478 -22.53 28.79 12.47
CA ALA A 478 -22.63 27.73 11.47
C ALA A 478 -21.69 26.56 11.77
N ARG A 479 -22.11 25.35 11.35
CA ARG A 479 -21.25 24.16 11.36
C ARG A 479 -20.18 24.30 10.30
N LYS A 480 -18.93 23.95 10.65
CA LYS A 480 -17.81 23.95 9.70
C LYS A 480 -17.94 22.75 8.76
N PRO A 481 -17.45 22.81 7.51
CA PRO A 481 -17.51 21.68 6.57
C PRO A 481 -16.81 20.41 7.07
N ALA A 482 -15.77 20.57 7.89
CA ALA A 482 -15.06 19.47 8.54
C ALA A 482 -15.84 18.83 9.69
N HIS A 483 -16.92 19.44 10.19
CA HIS A 483 -17.72 18.90 11.30
C HIS A 483 -18.69 17.82 10.80
N LYS A 484 -18.13 16.68 10.38
CA LYS A 484 -18.84 15.49 9.91
C LYS A 484 -18.19 14.22 10.51
N PRO A 485 -18.95 13.12 10.67
CA PRO A 485 -18.39 11.81 10.96
C PRO A 485 -17.30 11.40 9.97
N TRP A 486 -16.32 10.59 10.41
CA TRP A 486 -15.12 10.25 9.63
C TRP A 486 -15.45 9.62 8.27
N ASP A 487 -16.47 8.76 8.20
CA ASP A 487 -16.98 8.08 7.01
C ASP A 487 -17.57 9.03 5.95
N GLN A 488 -18.07 10.20 6.38
CA GLN A 488 -18.65 11.25 5.55
C GLN A 488 -17.71 12.44 5.33
N LEU A 489 -16.52 12.40 5.92
CA LEU A 489 -15.53 13.46 5.82
C LEU A 489 -14.89 13.47 4.42
N ALA A 490 -14.78 14.66 3.83
CA ALA A 490 -14.09 14.82 2.54
C ALA A 490 -12.60 14.44 2.64
N GLU A 491 -12.04 13.93 1.56
CA GLU A 491 -10.69 13.34 1.57
C GLU A 491 -9.59 14.33 1.95
N THR A 492 -9.72 15.60 1.59
CA THR A 492 -8.81 16.68 2.01
C THR A 492 -8.71 16.82 3.54
N TYR A 493 -9.83 16.68 4.26
CA TYR A 493 -9.83 16.78 5.72
C TYR A 493 -9.30 15.50 6.38
N ARG A 494 -9.55 14.32 5.79
CA ARG A 494 -8.92 13.07 6.26
C ARG A 494 -7.41 13.14 6.10
N GLU A 495 -6.94 13.62 4.94
CA GLU A 495 -5.52 13.79 4.67
C GLU A 495 -4.87 14.79 5.64
N ALA A 496 -5.55 15.89 5.98
CA ALA A 496 -5.07 16.82 6.99
C ALA A 496 -4.90 16.14 8.37
N ASN A 497 -5.86 15.31 8.79
CA ASN A 497 -5.77 14.56 10.05
C ASN A 497 -4.69 13.46 10.01
N ARG A 498 -4.54 12.75 8.89
CA ARG A 498 -3.44 11.78 8.68
C ARG A 498 -2.09 12.46 8.73
N SER A 499 -1.97 13.65 8.13
CA SER A 499 -0.75 14.43 8.17
C SER A 499 -0.39 14.87 9.60
N THR A 500 -1.38 15.27 10.41
CA THR A 500 -1.17 15.55 11.83
C THR A 500 -0.70 14.31 12.59
N ALA A 501 -1.33 13.16 12.37
CA ALA A 501 -0.97 11.90 13.02
C ALA A 501 0.46 11.46 12.66
N ASP A 502 0.84 11.53 11.39
CA ASP A 502 2.20 11.18 10.92
C ASP A 502 3.29 12.05 11.55
N HIS A 503 2.97 13.30 11.87
CA HIS A 503 3.94 14.23 12.44
C HIS A 503 4.13 14.05 13.95
N ILE A 504 3.39 13.16 14.60
CA ILE A 504 3.54 12.89 16.04
C ILE A 504 4.95 12.34 16.32
N ASP A 505 5.43 11.40 15.52
CA ASP A 505 6.75 10.80 15.73
C ASP A 505 7.88 11.81 15.48
N VAL A 506 7.70 12.73 14.52
CA VAL A 506 8.64 13.85 14.29
C VAL A 506 8.73 14.73 15.53
N LYS A 507 7.59 15.07 16.14
CA LYS A 507 7.52 15.86 17.37
C LYS A 507 8.18 15.13 18.55
N LEU A 508 7.90 13.84 18.73
CA LEU A 508 8.52 13.02 19.78
C LEU A 508 10.05 13.01 19.64
N ARG A 509 10.58 12.81 18.43
CA ARG A 509 12.03 12.88 18.18
C ARG A 509 12.63 14.24 18.50
N ALA A 510 11.92 15.33 18.15
CA ALA A 510 12.36 16.71 18.37
C ALA A 510 12.55 17.09 19.84
N VAL A 511 11.87 16.40 20.76
CA VAL A 511 11.98 16.60 22.21
C VAL A 511 12.62 15.39 22.93
N GLY A 512 13.19 14.45 22.17
CA GLY A 512 13.87 13.29 22.72
C GLY A 512 12.98 12.31 23.49
N ARG A 513 11.72 12.18 23.07
CA ARG A 513 10.74 11.30 23.69
C ARG A 513 10.39 10.12 22.79
N THR A 514 9.86 9.09 23.44
CA THR A 514 9.19 7.97 22.80
C THR A 514 8.02 7.52 23.67
N LEU A 515 7.14 6.69 23.10
CA LEU A 515 6.02 6.10 23.83
C LEU A 515 6.41 4.66 24.22
N ALA A 516 6.40 4.37 25.51
CA ALA A 516 6.67 3.05 26.05
C ALA A 516 5.50 2.56 26.91
N SER A 517 5.44 1.25 27.15
CA SER A 517 4.47 0.63 28.05
C SER A 517 4.47 1.33 29.41
N SER A 518 3.27 1.63 29.93
CA SER A 518 3.10 2.20 31.27
C SER A 518 3.59 1.25 32.36
N LEU A 519 3.54 -0.07 32.13
CA LEU A 519 4.14 -1.05 33.01
C LEU A 519 5.67 -1.00 32.90
N GLY A 520 6.32 -0.63 34.00
CA GLY A 520 7.77 -0.69 34.17
C GLY A 520 8.54 0.51 33.63
N SER A 521 7.86 1.54 33.11
CA SER A 521 8.49 2.77 32.62
C SER A 521 8.19 3.96 33.54
N VAL A 522 9.08 4.96 33.54
CA VAL A 522 8.90 6.21 34.31
C VAL A 522 8.47 7.32 33.36
N GLU A 523 7.31 7.90 33.63
CA GLU A 523 6.78 9.00 32.83
C GLU A 523 7.73 10.20 32.83
N SER A 524 7.91 10.80 31.65
CA SER A 524 8.68 12.02 31.47
C SER A 524 7.82 13.05 30.74
N PRO A 525 7.15 13.95 31.50
CA PRO A 525 6.23 14.92 30.92
C PRO A 525 6.98 16.01 30.15
N LEU A 526 6.27 16.63 29.21
CA LEU A 526 6.80 17.74 28.43
C LEU A 526 6.90 19.01 29.29
N THR A 527 8.02 19.71 29.16
CA THR A 527 8.25 21.04 29.71
C THR A 527 7.47 22.11 28.92
N LYS A 528 7.34 23.31 29.50
CA LYS A 528 6.68 24.43 28.83
C LYS A 528 7.37 24.82 27.52
N ASP A 529 8.70 24.80 27.50
CA ASP A 529 9.49 25.17 26.32
C ASP A 529 9.39 24.11 25.22
N GLU A 530 9.35 22.82 25.59
CA GLU A 530 9.07 21.73 24.65
C GLU A 530 7.65 21.88 24.07
N ILE A 531 6.64 22.20 24.88
CA ILE A 531 5.27 22.43 24.40
C ILE A 531 5.23 23.61 23.42
N GLU A 532 5.94 24.71 23.70
CA GLU A 532 6.00 25.87 22.81
C GLU A 532 6.64 25.53 21.46
N LEU A 533 7.77 24.82 21.49
CA LEU A 533 8.46 24.35 20.30
C LEU A 533 7.54 23.48 19.44
N LEU A 534 6.89 22.50 20.06
CA LEU A 534 6.00 21.58 19.36
C LEU A 534 4.76 22.28 18.79
N ALA A 535 4.24 23.31 19.47
CA ALA A 535 3.15 24.14 18.98
C ALA A 535 3.56 24.92 17.73
N GLN A 536 4.76 25.51 17.74
CA GLN A 536 5.32 26.17 16.56
C GLN A 536 5.53 25.19 15.39
N MET A 537 6.04 23.99 15.65
CA MET A 537 6.20 22.95 14.62
C MET A 537 4.84 22.55 14.02
N GLU A 538 3.81 22.36 14.86
CA GLU A 538 2.47 22.01 14.38
C GLU A 538 1.84 23.11 13.54
N HIS A 539 1.99 24.37 13.95
CA HIS A 539 1.50 25.51 13.18
C HIS A 539 2.14 25.59 11.79
N GLN A 540 3.47 25.41 11.71
CA GLN A 540 4.18 25.40 10.42
C GLN A 540 3.72 24.25 9.53
N ARG A 541 3.55 23.05 10.09
CA ARG A 541 3.03 21.87 9.36
C ARG A 541 1.60 22.09 8.87
N TRP A 542 0.73 22.62 9.71
CA TRP A 542 -0.64 22.97 9.32
C TRP A 542 -0.64 23.99 8.19
N TRP A 543 0.20 25.03 8.27
CA TRP A 543 0.29 26.03 7.21
C TRP A 543 0.79 25.40 5.90
N ALA A 544 1.85 24.58 5.95
CA ALA A 544 2.37 23.92 4.77
C ALA A 544 1.33 23.01 4.11
N GLU A 545 0.66 22.15 4.89
CA GLU A 545 -0.42 21.28 4.40
C GLU A 545 -1.52 22.08 3.71
N ARG A 546 -2.04 23.14 4.35
CA ARG A 546 -3.08 23.99 3.78
C ARG A 546 -2.62 24.70 2.52
N SER A 547 -1.41 25.23 2.52
CA SER A 547 -0.88 25.94 1.36
C SER A 547 -0.66 25.02 0.16
N LEU A 548 -0.27 23.75 0.38
CA LEU A 548 -0.14 22.73 -0.66
C LEU A 548 -1.52 22.29 -1.19
N ASP A 549 -2.57 22.33 -0.35
CA ASP A 549 -3.97 22.19 -0.77
C ASP A 549 -4.51 23.46 -1.47
N GLY A 550 -3.71 24.50 -1.64
CA GLY A 550 -4.06 25.72 -2.37
C GLY A 550 -4.70 26.81 -1.51
N TRP A 551 -4.65 26.70 -0.19
CA TRP A 551 -5.06 27.78 0.70
C TRP A 551 -4.08 28.95 0.68
N LYS A 552 -4.60 30.15 0.94
CA LYS A 552 -3.84 31.40 0.96
C LYS A 552 -4.17 32.20 2.22
N ASN A 553 -3.26 33.08 2.59
CA ASN A 553 -3.55 34.07 3.62
C ASN A 553 -4.68 34.99 3.14
N GLY A 554 -5.63 35.25 4.03
CA GLY A 554 -6.64 36.29 3.84
C GLY A 554 -7.18 36.76 5.19
N PRO A 555 -7.68 38.00 5.30
CA PRO A 555 -8.05 38.62 6.58
C PRO A 555 -9.20 37.88 7.29
N VAL A 556 -10.04 37.17 6.53
CA VAL A 556 -11.16 36.40 7.03
C VAL A 556 -11.14 35.02 6.39
N ARG A 557 -11.49 34.00 7.17
CA ARG A 557 -11.59 32.63 6.67
C ARG A 557 -12.69 32.53 5.61
N ASN A 558 -12.35 31.98 4.44
CA ASN A 558 -13.27 31.68 3.36
C ASN A 558 -12.94 30.32 2.74
N ASP A 559 -13.77 29.32 3.01
CA ASP A 559 -13.50 27.94 2.58
C ASP A 559 -13.68 27.75 1.06
N VAL A 560 -14.51 28.57 0.41
CA VAL A 560 -14.72 28.53 -1.06
C VAL A 560 -13.52 29.10 -1.80
N GLN A 561 -12.99 30.22 -1.32
CA GLN A 561 -11.79 30.85 -1.88
C GLN A 561 -10.48 30.29 -1.31
N LYS A 562 -10.58 29.33 -0.39
CA LYS A 562 -9.47 28.77 0.41
C LYS A 562 -8.60 29.86 1.07
N LEU A 563 -9.22 30.78 1.80
CA LEU A 563 -8.52 31.84 2.56
C LEU A 563 -8.53 31.53 4.06
N HIS A 564 -7.42 31.78 4.75
CA HIS A 564 -7.34 31.65 6.22
C HIS A 564 -6.42 32.73 6.86
N PRO A 565 -6.85 33.40 7.95
CA PRO A 565 -6.09 34.49 8.56
C PRO A 565 -4.80 34.04 9.24
N ASN A 566 -4.81 32.84 9.82
CA ASN A 566 -3.67 32.33 10.59
C ASN A 566 -2.51 31.80 9.72
N MET A 567 -2.55 31.96 8.39
CA MET A 567 -1.44 31.57 7.49
C MET A 567 -0.32 32.62 7.53
N VAL A 568 0.26 32.80 8.72
CA VAL A 568 1.33 33.75 9.06
C VAL A 568 2.36 33.07 9.97
N PRO A 569 3.59 33.60 10.10
CA PRO A 569 4.56 33.07 11.05
C PRO A 569 3.99 32.93 12.47
N TYR A 570 4.35 31.87 13.18
CA TYR A 570 3.83 31.57 14.52
C TYR A 570 4.00 32.74 15.51
N SER A 571 5.09 33.50 15.39
CA SER A 571 5.34 34.70 16.21
C SER A 571 4.27 35.79 16.04
N GLN A 572 3.62 35.86 14.87
CA GLN A 572 2.59 36.85 14.52
C GLN A 572 1.17 36.40 14.88
N LEU A 573 0.98 35.18 15.40
CA LEU A 573 -0.32 34.73 15.88
C LEU A 573 -0.70 35.43 17.20
N ASP A 574 -2.00 35.63 17.38
CA ASP A 574 -2.56 36.01 18.66
C ASP A 574 -2.40 34.90 19.72
N ASP A 575 -2.46 35.28 20.99
CA ASP A 575 -2.19 34.37 22.09
C ASP A 575 -3.25 33.27 22.26
N GLU A 576 -4.50 33.51 21.85
CA GLU A 576 -5.56 32.49 21.91
C GLU A 576 -5.35 31.41 20.84
N THR A 577 -4.89 31.79 19.64
CA THR A 577 -4.47 30.85 18.60
C THR A 577 -3.26 30.04 19.06
N LYS A 578 -2.22 30.66 19.60
CA LYS A 578 -1.05 29.92 20.15
C LYS A 578 -1.46 28.95 21.26
N LYS A 579 -2.37 29.36 22.13
CA LYS A 579 -2.93 28.50 23.20
C LYS A 579 -3.72 27.33 22.64
N TYR A 580 -4.41 27.50 21.50
CA TYR A 580 -5.03 26.40 20.78
C TYR A 580 -3.97 25.40 20.26
N ASP A 581 -2.88 25.87 19.66
CA ASP A 581 -1.81 25.00 19.15
C ASP A 581 -1.14 24.21 20.28
N ARG A 582 -0.85 24.83 21.43
CA ARG A 582 -0.31 24.14 22.62
C ARG A 582 -1.24 23.03 23.11
N LYS A 583 -2.55 23.30 23.17
CA LYS A 583 -3.56 22.29 23.54
C LYS A 583 -3.62 21.16 22.52
N SER A 584 -3.57 21.49 21.24
CA SER A 584 -3.60 20.53 20.14
C SER A 584 -2.44 19.54 20.24
N VAL A 585 -1.23 20.02 20.49
CA VAL A 585 -0.05 19.17 20.69
C VAL A 585 -0.20 18.24 21.90
N LEU A 586 -0.64 18.77 23.06
CA LEU A 586 -0.86 17.94 24.24
C LEU A 586 -1.89 16.83 23.97
N LYS A 587 -2.95 17.17 23.23
CA LYS A 587 -3.97 16.20 22.82
C LYS A 587 -3.40 15.13 21.89
N MET A 588 -2.56 15.51 20.92
CA MET A 588 -1.89 14.54 20.05
C MET A 588 -1.08 13.52 20.86
N MET A 589 -0.32 13.99 21.85
CA MET A 589 0.48 13.11 22.72
C MET A 589 -0.40 12.17 23.54
N GLN A 590 -1.52 12.67 24.06
CA GLN A 590 -2.50 11.86 24.78
C GLN A 590 -3.12 10.78 23.87
N ILE A 591 -3.54 11.13 22.67
CA ILE A 591 -4.14 10.20 21.70
C ILE A 591 -3.14 9.13 21.28
N ALA A 592 -1.90 9.52 20.99
CA ALA A 592 -0.84 8.58 20.60
C ALA A 592 -0.44 7.63 21.73
N ALA A 593 -0.43 8.11 22.98
CA ALA A 593 -0.17 7.28 24.15
C ALA A 593 -1.30 6.24 24.39
N GLY A 594 -2.54 6.58 24.06
CA GLY A 594 -3.68 5.70 24.32
C GLY A 594 -3.86 5.46 25.82
N ARG A 595 -4.24 4.24 26.20
CA ARG A 595 -4.44 3.85 27.62
C ARG A 595 -3.23 3.19 28.28
N ASP A 596 -2.35 2.60 27.46
CA ASP A 596 -1.36 1.63 27.93
C ASP A 596 0.09 2.13 27.79
N LYS A 597 0.29 3.34 27.21
CA LYS A 597 1.62 3.92 27.03
C LYS A 597 1.75 5.25 27.76
N ILE A 598 2.98 5.61 28.07
CA ILE A 598 3.37 6.90 28.65
C ILE A 598 4.55 7.47 27.87
N LEU A 599 4.73 8.80 27.94
CA LEU A 599 5.92 9.44 27.39
C LEU A 599 7.12 9.11 28.27
N VAL A 600 8.22 8.70 27.65
CA VAL A 600 9.49 8.42 28.33
C VAL A 600 10.63 9.10 27.57
N ASN A 601 11.78 9.27 28.26
CA ASN A 601 13.02 9.64 27.57
C ASN A 601 13.37 8.56 26.55
N ARG A 602 13.74 8.97 25.34
CA ARG A 602 14.29 8.05 24.35
C ARG A 602 15.68 7.60 24.81
N SER A 603 15.89 6.30 24.95
CA SER A 603 17.20 5.75 25.31
C SER A 603 18.19 5.92 24.14
N ASN A 604 19.45 6.26 24.44
CA ASN A 604 20.53 6.37 23.44
C ASN A 604 20.77 5.08 22.64
N THR A 605 20.24 3.93 23.09
CA THR A 605 20.32 2.64 22.40
C THR A 605 19.43 2.53 21.16
N ASP A 606 18.44 3.42 21.00
CA ASP A 606 17.47 3.37 19.88
C ASP A 606 18.00 4.01 18.58
N HIS A 607 19.22 4.56 18.57
CA HIS A 607 19.87 5.09 17.36
C HIS A 607 20.46 3.99 16.46
N ASN A 608 20.48 2.74 16.92
CA ASN A 608 21.12 1.61 16.24
C ASN A 608 20.13 0.56 15.66
N ILE A 609 18.84 0.89 15.50
CA ILE A 609 17.82 0.01 14.92
C ILE A 609 17.28 0.56 13.58
#